data_AF-A0A818A7L0-F1
#
_entry.id   AF-A0A818A7L0-F1
#
_cell.length_a   1.000
_cell.length_b   1.000
_cell.length_c   1.000
_cell.angle_alpha   90.00
_cell.angle_beta   90.00
_cell.angle_gamma   90.00
#
_symmetry.space_group_name_H-M   'P 1'
#
loop_
_entity.id
_entity.type
_entity.pdbx_description
1 polymer ?
#
loop_
_entity_poly.entity_id
_entity_poly.type
_entity_poly.pdbx_seq_one_letter_code
_entity_poly.pdbx_strand_id
1 'polypeptide(L)' 'MHHPATFQDRWPQMKRVVLKILRQEPTSQVEWQNLFTDVYSVSTWYPSSIPEIFSELSNEITRHIKQAQEVSKIQDFFVF' A
#
# COMPACT_ATOMS: atom_id res chain seq x y z
N MET A 1 12.41 21.56 -17.38
CA MET A 1 12.43 21.06 -15.99
C MET A 1 11.34 20.00 -15.89
N HIS A 2 11.68 18.73 -15.65
CA HIS A 2 10.67 17.74 -15.30
C HIS A 2 10.38 17.87 -13.80
N HIS A 3 9.14 18.15 -13.43
CA HIS A 3 8.74 18.14 -12.04
C HIS A 3 8.81 16.70 -11.52
N PRO A 4 9.34 16.47 -10.30
CA PRO A 4 9.26 15.17 -9.65
C PRO A 4 7.80 14.73 -9.54
N ALA A 5 7.51 13.47 -9.81
CA ALA A 5 6.17 12.92 -9.70
C ALA A 5 5.63 13.08 -8.26
N THR A 6 4.37 13.49 -8.16
CA THR A 6 3.70 13.73 -6.88
C THR A 6 3.28 12.43 -6.21
N PHE A 7 2.77 12.53 -4.98
CA PHE A 7 2.13 11.40 -4.31
C PHE A 7 0.98 10.82 -5.15
N GLN A 8 0.12 11.67 -5.71
CA GLN A 8 -1.05 11.26 -6.48
C GLN A 8 -0.66 10.50 -7.75
N ASP A 9 0.48 10.83 -8.36
CA ASP A 9 1.02 10.13 -9.52
C ASP A 9 1.57 8.75 -9.15
N ARG A 10 2.23 8.63 -7.99
CA ARG A 10 2.96 7.42 -7.56
C ARG A 10 2.12 6.44 -6.75
N TRP A 11 1.15 6.94 -5.98
CA TRP A 11 0.35 6.15 -5.06
C TRP A 11 -0.33 4.94 -5.72
N PRO A 12 -0.93 5.03 -6.92
CA PRO A 12 -1.54 3.85 -7.56
C PRO A 12 -0.55 2.69 -7.75
N GLN A 13 0.70 2.98 -8.11
CA GLN A 13 1.75 1.97 -8.26
C GLN A 13 2.22 1.44 -6.90
N MET A 14 2.50 2.34 -5.95
CA MET A 14 2.90 1.97 -4.59
C MET A 14 1.84 1.08 -3.92
N LYS A 15 0.57 1.49 -3.99
CA LYS A 15 -0.58 0.78 -3.43
C LYS A 15 -0.71 -0.63 -3.98
N ARG A 16 -0.46 -0.85 -5.28
CA ARG A 16 -0.46 -2.20 -5.86
C ARG A 16 0.55 -3.12 -5.16
N VAL A 17 1.77 -2.65 -4.94
CA VAL A 17 2.81 -3.44 -4.26
C VAL A 17 2.46 -3.64 -2.77
N VAL A 18 1.96 -2.60 -2.09
CA VAL A 18 1.49 -2.71 -0.70
C VAL A 18 0.40 -3.78 -0.55
N LEU A 19 -0.58 -3.82 -1.46
CA LEU A 19 -1.64 -4.81 -1.43
C LEU A 19 -1.12 -6.24 -1.66
N LYS A 20 -0.12 -6.41 -2.54
CA LYS A 20 0.55 -7.71 -2.72
C LYS A 20 1.19 -8.17 -1.42
N ILE A 21 1.94 -7.29 -0.75
CA ILE A 21 2.60 -7.59 0.53
C ILE A 21 1.57 -7.97 1.61
N LEU A 22 0.49 -7.19 1.74
CA LEU A 22 -0.57 -7.48 2.71
C LEU A 22 -1.20 -8.86 2.49
N ARG A 23 -1.38 -9.25 1.22
CA ARG A 23 -1.96 -10.54 0.82
C ARG A 23 -0.97 -11.70 0.75
N GLN A 24 0.30 -11.48 1.12
CA GLN A 24 1.38 -12.46 0.97
C GLN A 24 1.56 -12.95 -0.49
N GLU A 25 1.23 -12.11 -1.47
CA GLU A 25 1.44 -12.39 -2.88
C GLU A 25 2.92 -12.20 -3.27
N PRO A 26 3.47 -12.98 -4.22
CA PRO A 26 4.86 -12.86 -4.65
C PRO A 26 5.19 -11.45 -5.15
N THR A 27 6.16 -10.80 -4.50
CA THR A 27 6.67 -9.48 -4.89
C THR A 27 8.08 -9.62 -5.41
N SER A 28 8.33 -9.17 -6.64
CA SER A 28 9.66 -9.22 -7.26
C SER A 28 10.61 -8.22 -6.60
N GLN A 29 11.93 -8.48 -6.72
CA GLN A 29 12.95 -7.56 -6.24
C GLN A 29 12.81 -6.15 -6.82
N VAL A 30 12.44 -6.05 -8.11
CA VAL A 30 12.25 -4.76 -8.80
C VAL A 30 11.05 -4.01 -8.24
N GLU A 31 9.92 -4.68 -7.99
CA GLU A 31 8.75 -4.06 -7.35
C GLU A 31 9.08 -3.55 -5.95
N TRP A 32 9.82 -4.33 -5.18
CA TRP A 32 10.27 -3.94 -3.84
C TRP A 32 11.18 -2.72 -3.88
N GLN A 33 12.21 -2.72 -4.72
CA GLN A 33 13.13 -1.58 -4.86
C GLN A 33 12.39 -0.32 -5.32
N ASN A 34 11.51 -0.43 -6.31
CA ASN A 34 10.73 0.69 -6.82
C ASN A 34 9.82 1.29 -5.74
N LEU A 35 9.21 0.46 -4.88
CA LEU A 35 8.39 0.96 -3.77
C LEU A 35 9.21 1.88 -2.84
N PHE A 36 10.44 1.49 -2.49
CA PHE A 36 11.32 2.33 -1.66
C PHE A 36 11.76 3.60 -2.38
N THR A 37 12.10 3.48 -3.67
CA THR A 37 12.46 4.64 -4.49
C THR A 37 11.32 5.65 -4.59
N ASP A 38 10.08 5.19 -4.80
CA ASP A 38 8.91 6.06 -4.90
C ASP A 38 8.60 6.75 -3.56
N VAL A 39 8.62 6.02 -2.44
CA VAL A 39 8.43 6.59 -1.09
C VAL A 39 9.50 7.65 -0.80
N TYR A 40 10.77 7.34 -1.07
CA TYR A 40 11.89 8.26 -0.86
C TYR A 40 11.76 9.51 -1.73
N SER A 41 11.46 9.34 -3.02
CA SER A 41 11.28 10.43 -3.95
C SER A 41 10.14 11.36 -3.50
N VAL A 42 8.95 10.82 -3.23
CA VAL A 42 7.80 11.63 -2.80
C VAL A 42 8.09 12.34 -1.49
N SER A 43 8.66 11.65 -0.50
CA SER A 43 8.96 12.25 0.81
C SER A 43 10.03 13.34 0.74
N THR A 44 10.96 13.25 -0.23
CA THR A 44 12.02 14.24 -0.43
C THR A 44 11.49 15.48 -1.16
N TRP A 45 10.72 15.28 -2.23
CA TRP A 45 10.24 16.37 -3.09
C TRP A 45 8.94 17.01 -2.59
N TYR A 46 8.11 16.25 -1.85
CA TYR A 46 6.82 16.69 -1.31
C TYR A 46 6.65 16.23 0.15
N PRO A 47 7.40 16.79 1.11
CA PRO A 47 7.28 16.41 2.52
C PRO A 47 5.87 16.58 3.09
N SER A 48 5.08 17.51 2.54
CA SER A 48 3.67 17.71 2.89
C SER A 48 2.77 16.52 2.56
N SER A 49 3.20 15.61 1.68
CA SER A 49 2.48 14.38 1.33
C SER A 49 2.78 13.22 2.30
N ILE A 50 3.72 13.36 3.23
CA ILE A 50 4.03 12.31 4.21
C ILE A 50 2.80 11.91 5.05
N PRO A 51 2.02 12.85 5.62
CA PRO A 51 0.79 12.50 6.35
C PRO A 51 -0.24 11.77 5.46
N GLU A 52 -0.30 12.11 4.16
CA GLU A 52 -1.19 11.47 3.19
C GLU A 52 -0.76 10.02 2.92
N ILE A 53 0.55 9.77 2.73
CA ILE A 53 1.13 8.42 2.62
C ILE A 53 0.79 7.58 3.84
N PHE A 54 0.99 8.11 5.05
CA PHE A 54 0.67 7.41 6.29
C PHE A 54 -0.82 7.10 6.39
N SER A 55 -1.69 8.08 6.11
CA SER A 55 -3.14 7.91 6.19
C SER A 55 -3.63 6.83 5.23
N GLU A 56 -3.21 6.89 3.96
CA GLU A 56 -3.60 5.92 2.95
C GLU A 56 -3.08 4.51 3.26
N LEU A 57 -1.84 4.37 3.76
CA LEU A 57 -1.30 3.09 4.20
C LEU A 57 -2.10 2.52 5.39
N SER A 58 -2.40 3.34 6.40
CA SER A 58 -3.23 2.93 7.55
C SER A 58 -4.63 2.50 7.12
N ASN A 59 -5.21 3.16 6.12
CA ASN A 59 -6.51 2.80 5.56
C ASN A 59 -6.47 1.43 4.85
N GLU A 60 -5.44 1.16 4.04
CA GLU A 60 -5.29 -0.13 3.37
C GLU A 60 -5.04 -1.28 4.36
N ILE A 61 -4.21 -1.08 5.39
CA ILE A 61 -3.99 -2.07 6.46
C ILE A 61 -5.30 -2.36 7.18
N THR A 62 -6.02 -1.30 7.60
CA THR A 62 -7.30 -1.45 8.32
C THR A 62 -8.33 -2.17 7.46
N ARG A 63 -8.43 -1.84 6.16
CA ARG A 63 -9.31 -2.52 5.22
C ARG A 63 -8.95 -3.99 5.08
N HIS A 64 -7.66 -4.30 4.95
CA HIS A 64 -7.18 -5.67 4.83
C HIS A 64 -7.50 -6.51 6.07
N ILE A 65 -7.29 -5.97 7.27
CA ILE A 65 -7.65 -6.63 8.53
C ILE A 65 -9.15 -6.91 8.59
N LYS A 66 -10.01 -5.93 8.26
CA LYS A 66 -11.47 -6.11 8.26
C LYS A 66 -11.89 -7.20 7.28
N GLN A 67 -11.34 -7.22 6.07
CA GLN A 67 -11.62 -8.25 5.07
C GLN A 67 -11.21 -9.65 5.57
N ALA A 68 -10.03 -9.78 6.18
CA ALA A 68 -9.58 -11.05 6.75
C ALA A 68 -10.51 -11.54 7.89
N GLN A 69 -10.97 -10.62 8.76
CA GLN A 69 -11.90 -10.93 9.84
C GLN A 69 -13.29 -11.34 9.31
N GLU A 70 -13.79 -10.71 8.25
CA GLU A 70 -15.05 -11.10 7.60
C GLU A 70 -14.95 -12.52 7.04
N VAL A 71 -13.85 -12.86 6.36
CA VAL A 71 -13.61 -14.22 5.84
C VAL A 71 -13.54 -15.25 6.97
N SER A 72 -12.87 -14.93 8.09
CA SER A 72 -12.81 -15.82 9.26
C SER A 72 -14.21 -16.12 9.83
N LYS A 73 -15.05 -15.08 10.00
CA LYS A 73 -16.44 -15.26 10.50
C LYS A 73 -17.29 -16.12 9.59
N ILE A 74 -17.07 -16.02 8.27
CA ILE A 74 -17.76 -16.85 7.29
C ILE A 74 -17.30 -18.32 7.42
N GLN A 75 -16.00 -18.57 7.59
CA GLN A 75 -15.49 -19.93 7.81
C GLN A 75 -16.06 -20.54 9.08
N ASP A 76 -16.17 -19.78 10.18
CA ASP A 76 -16.79 -20.25 11.43
C ASP A 76 -18.27 -20.62 11.25
N PHE A 77 -18.97 -19.98 10.31
CA PHE A 77 -20.39 -20.23 10.02
C PHE A 77 -20.64 -21.48 9.14
N PHE A 78 -19.65 -21.88 8.34
CA PHE A 78 -19.73 -23.07 7.47
C PHE A 78 -19.19 -24.35 8.12
N VAL A 79 -18.75 -24.30 9.39
CA VAL A 79 -18.25 -25.45 10.17
C VAL A 79 -19.36 -26.10 11.03
N PHE A 80 -20.61 -25.65 10.93
CA PHE A 80 -21.80 -26.29 11.53
C PHE A 80 -22.75 -26.81 10.45
#